data_AF-A0A3R9QY46-F1
#
_entry.id   AF-A0A3R9QY46-F1
#
_cell.length_a   1.000
_cell.length_b   1.000
_cell.length_c   1.000
_cell.angle_alpha   90.00
_cell.angle_beta   90.00
_cell.angle_gamma   90.00
#
_symmetry.space_group_name_H-M   'P 1'
#
loop_
_entity.id
_entity.type
_entity.pdbx_description
1 polymer ?
#
loop_
_entity_poly.entity_id
_entity_poly.type
_entity_poly.pdbx_seq_one_letter_code
_entity_poly.pdbx_strand_id
1 'polypeptide(L)'
;IARYLERSGYMERIEIKETDEGLQLDMYGVSVLRSSDMLVRSGMAPSHIMTNIMFAALREAGIEAELRELEIDVDKGHVREMWIFKKD
;
A
#
# COMPACT_ATOMS: atom_id res chain seq x y z
N ILE A 1 6.32 -7.50 6.86
CA ILE A 1 6.55 -6.69 5.64
C ILE A 1 6.67 -5.21 5.95
N ALA A 2 5.62 -4.58 6.49
CA ALA A 2 5.62 -3.17 6.92
C ALA A 2 6.92 -2.69 7.60
N ARG A 3 7.27 -3.28 8.76
CA ARG A 3 8.51 -2.95 9.50
C ARG A 3 9.81 -3.14 8.70
N TYR A 4 9.83 -4.06 7.74
CA TYR A 4 11.00 -4.26 6.88
C TYR A 4 11.13 -3.10 5.88
N LEU A 5 10.02 -2.70 5.26
CA LEU A 5 10.01 -1.62 4.27
C LEU A 5 10.30 -0.25 4.89
N GLU A 6 9.88 -0.02 6.14
CA GLU A 6 10.31 1.15 6.92
C GLU A 6 11.83 1.13 7.14
N ARG A 7 12.35 0.02 7.69
CA ARG A 7 13.79 -0.12 7.99
C ARG A 7 14.69 -0.07 6.77
N SER A 8 14.20 -0.49 5.60
CA SER A 8 14.96 -0.43 4.35
C SER A 8 14.93 0.96 3.70
N GLY A 9 14.17 1.92 4.26
CA GLY A 9 14.01 3.26 3.71
C GLY A 9 13.13 3.32 2.46
N TYR A 10 12.25 2.32 2.25
CA TYR A 10 11.26 2.41 1.18
C TYR A 10 10.15 3.41 1.53
N MET A 11 9.80 3.49 2.81
CA MET A 11 8.89 4.48 3.39
C MET A 11 9.44 4.93 4.74
N GLU A 12 9.11 6.14 5.18
CA GLU A 12 9.51 6.63 6.51
C GLU A 12 8.69 6.00 7.61
N ARG A 13 7.39 5.82 7.36
CA ARG A 13 6.43 5.33 8.35
C ARG A 13 5.23 4.67 7.67
N ILE A 14 4.72 3.60 8.27
CA ILE A 14 3.42 3.00 7.92
C ILE A 14 2.57 2.80 9.17
N GLU A 15 1.34 3.29 9.11
CA GLU A 15 0.31 3.07 10.12
C GLU A 15 -0.70 2.07 9.55
N ILE A 16 -1.01 1.05 10.33
CA ILE A 16 -1.99 0.01 9.96
C ILE A 16 -3.11 0.07 10.98
N LYS A 17 -4.34 0.23 10.47
CA LYS A 17 -5.56 0.28 11.27
C LYS A 17 -6.51 -0.80 10.80
N GLU A 18 -6.95 -1.66 11.72
CA GLU A 18 -8.04 -2.59 11.46
C GLU A 18 -9.37 -1.84 11.32
N THR A 19 -10.18 -2.28 10.37
CA THR A 19 -11.55 -1.82 10.14
C THR A 19 -12.50 -3.01 10.22
N ASP A 20 -13.81 -2.76 10.24
CA ASP A 20 -14.81 -3.83 10.28
C ASP A 20 -14.74 -4.78 9.06
N GLU A 21 -14.20 -4.28 7.95
CA GLU A 21 -14.13 -4.98 6.66
C GLU A 21 -12.71 -5.42 6.27
N GLY A 22 -11.66 -4.93 6.94
CA GLY A 22 -10.28 -5.30 6.65
C GLY A 22 -9.24 -4.36 7.27
N LEU A 23 -8.36 -3.79 6.44
CA LEU A 23 -7.23 -2.96 6.88
C LEU A 23 -7.16 -1.64 6.10
N GLN A 24 -6.96 -0.55 6.84
CA GLN A 24 -6.50 0.73 6.29
C GLN A 24 -5.00 0.86 6.52
N LEU A 25 -4.25 1.15 5.48
CA LEU A 25 -2.82 1.41 5.53
C LEU A 25 -2.57 2.88 5.16
N ASP A 26 -1.95 3.63 6.07
CA ASP A 26 -1.47 4.99 5.82
C ASP A 26 0.06 4.99 5.76
N MET A 27 0.61 5.25 4.59
CA MET A 27 2.05 5.24 4.31
C MET A 27 2.57 6.65 4.11
N TYR A 28 3.70 6.98 4.75
CA TYR A 28 4.33 8.30 4.71
C TYR A 28 5.76 8.22 4.22
N GLY A 29 6.21 9.23 3.47
CA GLY A 29 7.58 9.35 3.00
C GLY A 29 7.98 8.23 2.04
N VAL A 30 7.05 7.77 1.19
CA VAL A 30 7.32 6.71 0.22
C VAL A 30 8.34 7.19 -0.81
N SER A 31 9.49 6.50 -0.91
CA SER A 31 10.66 6.97 -1.66
C SER A 31 10.41 7.10 -3.18
N VAL A 32 9.46 6.33 -3.71
CA VAL A 32 9.07 6.30 -5.12
C VAL A 32 7.79 7.07 -5.43
N LEU A 33 7.29 7.90 -4.50
CA LEU A 33 5.98 8.54 -4.65
C LEU A 33 5.90 9.46 -5.88
N ARG A 34 6.89 10.35 -6.05
CA ARG A 34 6.92 11.31 -7.17
C ARG A 34 7.03 10.62 -8.53
N SER A 35 7.89 9.61 -8.63
CA SER A 35 8.01 8.83 -9.87
C SER A 35 6.74 8.04 -10.15
N SER A 36 6.08 7.51 -9.12
CA SER A 36 4.81 6.80 -9.26
C SER A 36 3.68 7.71 -9.75
N ASP A 37 3.54 8.92 -9.18
CA ASP A 37 2.57 9.92 -9.65
C ASP A 37 2.82 10.33 -11.11
N MET A 38 4.08 10.56 -11.49
CA MET A 38 4.41 10.87 -12.88
C MET A 38 4.00 9.74 -13.85
N LEU A 39 4.22 8.48 -13.47
CA LEU A 39 3.82 7.33 -14.28
C LEU A 39 2.30 7.27 -14.43
N VAL A 40 1.55 7.40 -13.33
CA VAL A 40 0.08 7.37 -13.33
C VAL A 40 -0.48 8.49 -14.21
N ARG A 41 0.03 9.73 -14.06
CA ARG A 41 -0.38 10.87 -14.90
C ARG A 41 -0.07 10.69 -16.38
N SER A 42 0.93 9.86 -16.69
CA SER A 42 1.33 9.53 -18.06
C SER A 42 0.57 8.32 -18.64
N GLY A 43 -0.44 7.81 -17.94
CA GLY A 43 -1.21 6.62 -18.35
C GLY A 43 -0.42 5.32 -18.21
N MET A 44 0.68 5.31 -17.46
CA MET A 44 1.49 4.14 -17.15
C MET A 44 1.23 3.66 -15.72
N ALA A 45 1.51 2.38 -15.45
CA ALA A 45 1.37 1.80 -14.12
C ALA A 45 2.70 1.82 -13.36
N PRO A 46 2.73 2.30 -12.10
CA PRO A 46 3.91 2.20 -11.26
C PRO A 46 4.18 0.74 -10.84
N SER A 47 5.40 0.48 -10.38
CA SER A 47 5.73 -0.84 -9.85
C SER A 47 5.08 -1.05 -8.48
N HIS A 48 4.03 -1.88 -8.43
CA HIS A 48 3.27 -2.22 -7.23
C HIS A 48 3.98 -3.26 -6.35
N ILE A 49 5.28 -3.10 -6.07
CA ILE A 49 6.09 -4.09 -5.33
C ILE A 49 5.49 -4.37 -3.96
N MET A 50 5.21 -3.33 -3.17
CA MET A 50 4.65 -3.47 -1.83
C MET A 50 3.28 -4.15 -1.88
N THR A 51 2.38 -3.68 -2.75
CA THR A 51 1.04 -4.25 -2.94
C THR A 51 1.10 -5.73 -3.33
N ASN A 52 1.99 -6.11 -4.26
CA ASN A 52 2.15 -7.51 -4.67
C ASN A 52 2.71 -8.40 -3.56
N ILE A 53 3.67 -7.89 -2.78
CA ILE A 53 4.21 -8.60 -1.62
C ILE A 53 3.11 -8.77 -0.55
N MET A 54 2.26 -7.77 -0.35
CA MET A 54 1.13 -7.84 0.57
C MET A 54 0.13 -8.91 0.14
N PHE A 55 -0.29 -8.93 -1.14
CA PHE A 55 -1.15 -9.99 -1.68
C PHE A 55 -0.54 -11.39 -1.48
N ALA A 56 0.75 -11.55 -1.77
CA ALA A 56 1.44 -12.82 -1.61
C ALA A 56 1.42 -13.30 -0.14
N ALA A 57 1.71 -12.40 0.80
CA ALA A 57 1.72 -12.73 2.23
C ALA A 57 0.33 -13.03 2.80
N LEU A 58 -0.71 -12.32 2.37
CA LEU A 58 -2.09 -12.62 2.76
C LEU A 58 -2.50 -14.00 2.26
N ARG A 59 -2.17 -14.33 1.00
CA ARG A 59 -2.45 -15.66 0.43
C ARG A 59 -1.72 -16.77 1.18
N GLU A 60 -0.46 -16.58 1.57
CA GLU A 60 0.28 -17.55 2.40
C GLU A 60 -0.34 -17.75 3.79
N ALA A 61 -1.00 -16.72 4.32
CA ALA A 61 -1.77 -16.80 5.57
C ALA A 61 -3.19 -17.37 5.38
N GLY A 62 -3.58 -17.74 4.16
CA GLY A 62 -4.94 -18.21 3.86
C GLY A 62 -6.01 -17.11 3.90
N ILE A 63 -5.61 -15.84 3.75
CA ILE A 63 -6.50 -14.68 3.75
C ILE A 63 -6.69 -14.19 2.32
N GLU A 64 -7.92 -14.18 1.83
CA GLU A 64 -8.26 -13.48 0.60
C GLU A 64 -8.59 -12.02 0.89
N ALA A 65 -8.05 -11.11 0.07
CA ALA A 65 -8.28 -9.68 0.20
C ALA A 65 -8.37 -8.99 -1.16
N GLU A 66 -8.98 -7.81 -1.17
CA GLU A 66 -9.13 -6.91 -2.31
C GLU A 66 -8.62 -5.52 -1.90
N LEU A 67 -7.77 -4.90 -2.72
CA LEU A 67 -7.46 -3.48 -2.60
C LEU A 67 -8.59 -2.69 -3.27
N ARG A 68 -9.37 -1.94 -2.50
CA ARG A 68 -10.53 -1.18 -2.99
C ARG A 68 -10.23 0.26 -3.31
N GLU A 69 -9.46 0.90 -2.44
CA GLU A 69 -9.19 2.32 -2.54
C GLU A 69 -7.68 2.56 -2.45
N LEU A 70 -7.22 3.46 -3.31
CA LEU A 70 -5.86 3.97 -3.33
C LEU A 70 -5.94 5.49 -3.46
N GLU A 71 -5.55 6.20 -2.40
CA GLU A 71 -5.40 7.65 -2.40
C GLU A 71 -3.92 8.00 -2.40
N ILE A 72 -3.52 8.95 -3.24
CA ILE A 72 -2.13 9.42 -3.35
C ILE A 72 -2.13 10.93 -3.16
N ASP A 73 -1.51 11.41 -2.09
CA ASP A 73 -1.24 12.82 -1.82
C ASP A 73 0.26 13.08 -1.91
N VAL A 74 0.71 13.50 -3.09
CA VAL A 74 2.12 13.75 -3.39
C VAL A 74 2.70 14.89 -2.56
N ASP A 75 1.90 15.93 -2.31
CA ASP A 75 2.34 17.11 -1.57
C ASP A 75 2.55 16.80 -0.08
N LYS A 76 1.71 15.92 0.49
CA LYS A 76 1.88 15.42 1.85
C LYS A 76 2.81 14.22 1.97
N GLY A 77 3.32 13.68 0.86
CA GLY A 77 4.16 12.49 0.89
C GLY A 77 3.40 11.25 1.39
N HIS A 78 2.08 11.18 1.18
CA HIS A 78 1.18 10.25 1.84
C HIS A 78 0.43 9.39 0.82
N VAL A 79 0.30 8.10 1.12
CA VAL A 79 -0.51 7.15 0.36
C VAL A 79 -1.42 6.43 1.34
N ARG A 80 -2.70 6.31 0.99
CA ARG A 80 -3.66 5.50 1.73
C ARG A 80 -4.15 4.35 0.86
N GLU A 81 -4.15 3.16 1.44
CA GLU A 81 -4.74 1.97 0.85
C GLU A 81 -5.85 1.41 1.74
N MET A 82 -6.97 1.00 1.14
CA MET A 82 -8.04 0.27 1.82
C MET A 82 -8.12 -1.16 1.30
N TRP A 83 -7.87 -2.11 2.20
CA TRP A 83 -7.89 -3.53 1.94
C TRP A 83 -9.11 -4.16 2.59
N ILE A 84 -9.92 -4.86 1.81
CA ILE A 84 -11.12 -5.57 2.28
C ILE A 84 -10.83 -7.06 2.30
N PHE A 85 -11.01 -7.71 3.44
CA PHE A 85 -10.91 -9.16 3.53
C PHE A 85 -12.18 -9.78 2.96
N LYS A 86 -12.01 -10.77 2.08
CA LYS A 86 -13.14 -11.57 1.62
C LYS A 86 -13.50 -12.55 2.74
N LYS A 87 -14.77 -12.54 3.13
CA LYS A 87 -15.33 -13.56 4.01
C LYS A 87 -15.82 -14.70 3.12
N ASP A 88 -15.42 -15.92 3.47
CA ASP A 88 -15.98 -17.15 2.90
C ASP A 88 -17.49 -17.27 3.19
#